data_AF-A0A259JAD2-F1
#
_entry.id   AF-A0A259JAD2-F1
#
_cell.length_a   1.000
_cell.length_b   1.000
_cell.length_c   1.000
_cell.angle_alpha   90.00
_cell.angle_beta   90.00
_cell.angle_gamma   90.00
#
_symmetry.space_group_name_H-M   'P 1'
#
loop_
_entity.id
_entity.type
_entity.pdbx_description
1 polymer ?
#
loop_
_entity_poly.entity_id
_entity_poly.type
_entity_poly.pdbx_seq_one_letter_code
_entity_poly.pdbx_strand_id
1 'polypeptide(L)'
;ALSRSGTGWLADKYGGGRVTLWAFVLMMAGVSGVLWFIGVKDQAGAFWGFFASFLLLFFATGVGNASTFQMIPAIMTKEMARLMPLADAEVRRRQAEKESAAITGFTSAIAAFGAFFIPKGYGTSIALTGGPEAALWGFLIFYVSCLAITWAVYTRKSGLLHDIERAKRGASIHPAAAE
;
A
#
# COMPACT_ATOMS: atom_id res chain seq x y z
N ALA A 1 -7.14 5.56 11.05
CA ALA A 1 -8.02 4.41 11.35
C ALA A 1 -9.15 4.31 10.32
N LEU A 2 -9.95 5.37 10.14
CA LEU A 2 -11.10 5.39 9.23
C LEU A 2 -10.76 5.13 7.75
N SER A 3 -9.65 5.67 7.24
CA SER A 3 -9.20 5.40 5.86
C SER A 3 -8.98 3.90 5.65
N ARG A 4 -8.24 3.24 6.54
CA ARG A 4 -7.96 1.80 6.47
C ARG A 4 -9.22 0.93 6.51
N SER A 5 -10.17 1.22 7.41
CA SER A 5 -11.42 0.45 7.51
C SER A 5 -12.43 0.77 6.41
N GLY A 6 -12.42 2.01 5.89
CA GLY A 6 -13.33 2.47 4.86
C GLY A 6 -12.92 2.13 3.42
N THR A 7 -11.63 1.89 3.15
CA THR A 7 -11.13 1.68 1.78
C THR A 7 -10.74 0.24 1.47
N GLY A 8 -10.96 -0.72 2.36
CA GLY A 8 -10.71 -2.15 2.10
C GLY A 8 -11.46 -2.64 0.85
N TRP A 9 -12.72 -2.23 0.69
CA TRP A 9 -13.54 -2.52 -0.50
C TRP A 9 -12.89 -2.09 -1.82
N LEU A 10 -12.08 -1.03 -1.81
CA LEU A 10 -11.45 -0.51 -3.02
C LEU A 10 -10.45 -1.52 -3.59
N ALA A 11 -9.67 -2.15 -2.72
CA ALA A 11 -8.72 -3.18 -3.10
C ALA A 11 -9.41 -4.52 -3.46
N ASP A 12 -10.54 -4.84 -2.81
CA ASP A 12 -11.36 -5.99 -3.19
C ASP A 12 -11.96 -5.88 -4.61
N LYS A 13 -12.33 -4.65 -5.01
CA LYS A 13 -12.94 -4.35 -6.32
C LYS A 13 -11.92 -4.15 -7.44
N TYR A 14 -10.83 -3.43 -7.19
CA TYR A 14 -9.91 -2.99 -8.25
C TYR A 14 -8.59 -3.78 -8.29
N GLY A 15 -8.36 -4.65 -7.30
CA GLY A 15 -7.12 -5.41 -7.14
C GLY A 15 -6.16 -4.73 -6.17
N GLY A 16 -5.70 -5.47 -5.16
CA GLY A 16 -4.82 -4.96 -4.11
C GLY A 16 -3.51 -4.40 -4.64
N GLY A 17 -2.89 -5.03 -5.65
CA GLY A 17 -1.63 -4.57 -6.23
C GLY A 17 -1.77 -3.22 -6.94
N ARG A 18 -2.85 -3.01 -7.68
CA ARG A 18 -3.12 -1.73 -8.37
C ARG A 18 -3.45 -0.61 -7.39
N VAL A 19 -4.25 -0.91 -6.37
CA VAL A 19 -4.58 0.08 -5.33
C VAL A 19 -3.33 0.46 -4.54
N THR A 20 -2.45 -0.50 -4.22
CA THR A 20 -1.17 -0.22 -3.54
C THR A 20 -0.27 0.68 -4.39
N LEU A 21 -0.18 0.45 -5.70
CA LEU A 21 0.60 1.35 -6.59
C LEU A 21 0.09 2.79 -6.55
N TRP A 22 -1.22 2.99 -6.73
CA TRP A 22 -1.81 4.32 -6.68
C TRP A 22 -1.69 4.95 -5.30
N ALA A 23 -1.76 4.17 -4.22
CA ALA A 23 -1.51 4.66 -2.88
C ALA A 23 -0.09 5.21 -2.74
N PHE A 24 0.94 4.52 -3.24
CA PHE A 24 2.31 5.06 -3.24
C PHE A 24 2.45 6.32 -4.09
N VAL A 25 1.82 6.39 -5.26
CA VAL A 25 1.80 7.62 -6.08
C VAL A 25 1.18 8.79 -5.30
N LEU A 26 0.05 8.55 -4.62
CA LEU A 26 -0.61 9.58 -3.80
C LEU A 26 0.23 9.98 -2.59
N MET A 27 0.94 9.04 -1.97
CA MET A 27 1.88 9.34 -0.88
C MET A 27 3.05 10.20 -1.39
N MET A 28 3.60 9.89 -2.56
CA MET A 28 4.63 10.72 -3.19
C MET A 28 4.12 12.14 -3.46
N ALA A 29 2.93 12.27 -4.05
CA ALA A 29 2.29 13.56 -4.29
C ALA A 29 2.06 14.34 -2.99
N GLY A 30 1.65 13.66 -1.92
CA GLY A 30 1.49 14.24 -0.59
C GLY A 30 2.80 14.77 -0.02
N VAL A 31 3.90 14.00 -0.06
CA VAL A 31 5.21 14.46 0.42
C VAL A 31 5.73 15.62 -0.41
N SER A 32 5.62 15.56 -1.74
CA SER A 32 6.00 16.65 -2.63
C SER A 32 5.19 17.92 -2.33
N GLY A 33 3.90 17.79 -2.04
CA GLY A 33 3.05 18.90 -1.59
C GLY A 33 3.55 19.51 -0.28
N VAL A 34 3.88 18.68 0.73
CA VAL A 34 4.45 19.15 1.99
C VAL A 34 5.75 19.93 1.76
N LEU A 35 6.68 19.37 0.98
CA LEU A 35 7.95 20.03 0.64
C LEU A 35 7.73 21.38 -0.06
N TRP A 36 6.79 21.43 -1.01
CA TRP A 36 6.43 22.65 -1.72
C TRP A 36 5.90 23.74 -0.78
N PHE A 37 4.90 23.40 0.05
CA PHE A 37 4.26 24.36 0.94
C PHE A 37 5.15 24.82 2.12
N ILE A 38 6.15 24.02 2.50
CA ILE A 38 7.23 24.49 3.38
C ILE A 38 8.07 25.57 2.67
N GLY A 39 8.43 25.34 1.40
CA GLY A 39 9.22 26.30 0.61
C GLY A 39 8.52 27.63 0.36
N VAL A 40 7.18 27.64 0.30
CA VAL A 40 6.37 28.87 0.11
C VAL A 40 5.64 29.32 1.38
N LYS A 41 6.15 28.96 2.57
CA LYS A 41 5.50 29.18 3.87
C LYS A 41 5.04 30.62 4.14
N ASP A 42 5.71 31.61 3.54
CA ASP A 42 5.43 33.03 3.75
C ASP A 42 4.25 33.56 2.90
N GLN A 43 3.71 32.73 1.99
CA GLN A 43 2.55 33.07 1.17
C GLN A 43 1.23 32.83 1.90
N ALA A 44 0.24 33.66 1.61
CA ALA A 44 -1.12 33.49 2.12
C ALA A 44 -1.70 32.13 1.66
N GLY A 45 -2.20 31.34 2.61
CA GLY A 45 -2.79 30.02 2.34
C GLY A 45 -1.81 28.85 2.32
N ALA A 46 -0.49 29.08 2.46
CA ALA A 46 0.51 28.02 2.47
C ALA A 46 0.24 26.96 3.56
N PHE A 47 -0.24 27.39 4.73
CA PHE A 47 -0.64 26.48 5.81
C PHE A 47 -1.75 25.50 5.39
N TRP A 48 -2.77 25.97 4.67
CA TRP A 48 -3.88 25.12 4.23
C TRP A 48 -3.41 24.09 3.20
N GLY A 49 -2.52 24.48 2.29
CA GLY A 49 -1.88 23.56 1.36
C GLY A 49 -1.01 22.52 2.05
N PHE A 50 -0.20 22.94 3.02
CA PHE A 50 0.59 22.06 3.88
C PHE A 50 -0.30 21.05 4.63
N PHE A 51 -1.37 21.55 5.26
CA PHE A 51 -2.31 20.73 6.02
C PHE A 51 -3.04 19.73 5.13
N ALA A 52 -3.53 20.15 3.96
CA ALA A 52 -4.17 19.28 2.99
C ALA A 52 -3.22 18.18 2.48
N SER A 53 -1.94 18.51 2.29
CA SER A 53 -0.91 17.54 1.89
C SER A 53 -0.69 16.47 2.96
N PHE A 54 -0.69 16.84 4.24
CA PHE A 54 -0.66 15.88 5.35
C PHE A 54 -1.93 15.02 5.44
N LEU A 55 -3.11 15.61 5.25
CA LEU A 55 -4.36 14.83 5.20
C LEU A 55 -4.35 13.81 4.07
N LEU A 56 -3.86 14.20 2.89
CA LEU A 56 -3.66 13.29 1.76
C LEU A 56 -2.69 12.16 2.12
N LEU A 57 -1.56 12.47 2.78
CA LEU A 57 -0.60 11.46 3.25
C LEU A 57 -1.24 10.47 4.22
N PHE A 58 -1.96 10.95 5.23
CA PHE A 58 -2.64 10.08 6.20
C PHE A 58 -3.70 9.20 5.55
N PHE A 59 -4.45 9.76 4.60
CA PHE A 59 -5.44 9.01 3.83
C PHE A 59 -4.76 7.93 2.98
N ALA A 60 -3.80 8.32 2.14
CA ALA A 60 -3.09 7.42 1.22
C ALA A 60 -2.33 6.32 1.96
N THR A 61 -1.71 6.63 3.11
CA THR A 61 -1.07 5.64 3.98
C THR A 61 -2.08 4.61 4.49
N GLY A 62 -3.28 5.05 4.88
CA GLY A 62 -4.35 4.14 5.30
C GLY A 62 -4.82 3.21 4.18
N VAL A 63 -4.98 3.76 2.98
CA VAL A 63 -5.33 2.99 1.76
C VAL A 63 -4.25 1.97 1.44
N GLY A 64 -2.98 2.40 1.39
CA GLY A 64 -1.84 1.54 1.08
C GLY A 64 -1.66 0.39 2.07
N ASN A 65 -1.90 0.65 3.36
CA ASN A 65 -1.89 -0.40 4.38
C ASN A 65 -3.00 -1.42 4.14
N ALA A 66 -4.24 -0.97 3.89
CA ALA A 66 -5.36 -1.87 3.62
C ALA A 66 -5.12 -2.74 2.38
N SER A 67 -4.68 -2.13 1.27
CA SER A 67 -4.44 -2.85 0.02
C SER A 67 -3.26 -3.82 0.12
N THR A 68 -2.18 -3.46 0.82
CA THR A 68 -1.03 -4.35 1.02
C THR A 68 -1.41 -5.59 1.84
N PHE A 69 -2.21 -5.43 2.90
CA PHE A 69 -2.66 -6.59 3.68
C PHE A 69 -3.59 -7.52 2.90
N GLN A 70 -4.39 -6.99 1.96
CA GLN A 70 -5.19 -7.82 1.07
C GLN A 70 -4.38 -8.57 0.00
N MET A 71 -3.19 -8.09 -0.34
CA MET A 71 -2.30 -8.81 -1.27
C MET A 71 -1.81 -10.14 -0.67
N ILE A 72 -1.58 -10.20 0.65
CA ILE A 72 -0.99 -11.38 1.31
C ILE A 72 -1.86 -12.64 1.12
N PRO A 73 -3.17 -12.65 1.47
CA PRO A 73 -4.02 -13.82 1.23
C PRO A 73 -4.17 -14.21 -0.23
N ALA A 74 -4.22 -13.22 -1.13
CA ALA A 74 -4.31 -13.47 -2.56
C ALA A 74 -3.06 -14.19 -3.10
N ILE A 75 -1.88 -13.77 -2.63
CA ILE A 75 -0.60 -14.40 -2.96
C ILE A 75 -0.54 -15.82 -2.41
N MET A 76 -0.88 -16.01 -1.13
CA MET A 76 -0.81 -17.32 -0.50
C MET A 76 -1.79 -18.33 -1.09
N THR A 77 -2.97 -17.89 -1.51
CA THR A 77 -3.93 -18.75 -2.20
C THR A 77 -3.33 -19.29 -3.51
N LYS A 78 -2.62 -18.44 -4.27
CA LYS A 78 -1.92 -18.83 -5.50
C LYS A 78 -0.76 -19.77 -5.20
N GLU A 79 0.04 -19.47 -4.17
CA GLU A 79 1.20 -20.27 -3.83
C GLU A 79 0.81 -21.65 -3.26
N MET A 80 -0.24 -21.74 -2.45
CA MET A 80 -0.76 -23.03 -1.96
C MET A 80 -1.33 -23.89 -3.09
N ALA A 81 -1.94 -23.28 -4.12
CA ALA A 81 -2.36 -24.01 -5.31
C ALA A 81 -1.17 -24.61 -6.09
N ARG A 82 -0.02 -23.93 -6.07
CA ARG A 82 1.23 -24.40 -6.70
C ARG A 82 1.96 -25.44 -5.86
N LEU A 83 2.03 -25.25 -4.54
CA LEU A 83 2.79 -26.12 -3.62
C LEU A 83 2.05 -27.41 -3.27
N MET A 84 0.71 -27.40 -3.24
CA MET A 84 -0.12 -28.55 -2.90
C MET A 84 -1.10 -28.91 -4.02
N PRO A 85 -0.63 -29.25 -5.24
CA PRO A 85 -1.50 -29.42 -6.41
C PRO A 85 -2.48 -30.60 -6.27
N LEU A 86 -2.12 -31.62 -5.50
CA LEU A 86 -2.92 -32.83 -5.28
C LEU A 86 -3.86 -32.73 -4.07
N ALA A 87 -3.80 -31.64 -3.30
CA ALA A 87 -4.62 -31.47 -2.11
C ALA A 87 -6.02 -30.92 -2.46
N ASP A 88 -7.01 -31.34 -1.67
CA ASP A 88 -8.37 -30.83 -1.76
C ASP A 88 -8.42 -29.31 -1.61
N ALA A 89 -9.39 -28.69 -2.28
CA ALA A 89 -9.55 -27.24 -2.30
C ALA A 89 -9.72 -26.64 -0.88
N GLU A 90 -10.44 -27.32 0.00
CA GLU A 90 -10.64 -26.87 1.40
C GLU A 90 -9.34 -26.94 2.21
N VAL A 91 -8.52 -27.97 2.00
CA VAL A 91 -7.22 -28.10 2.68
C VAL A 91 -6.28 -26.98 2.23
N ARG A 92 -6.23 -26.70 0.92
CA ARG A 92 -5.46 -25.58 0.37
C ARG A 92 -5.91 -24.23 0.91
N ARG A 93 -7.23 -23.99 1.01
CA ARG A 93 -7.77 -22.74 1.56
C ARG A 93 -7.34 -22.54 3.00
N ARG A 94 -7.52 -23.55 3.85
CA ARG A 94 -7.12 -23.48 5.27
C ARG A 94 -5.62 -23.26 5.45
N GLN A 95 -4.78 -23.88 4.62
CA GLN A 95 -3.33 -23.63 4.66
C GLN A 95 -2.99 -22.22 4.21
N ALA A 96 -3.60 -21.72 3.13
CA ALA A 96 -3.40 -20.36 2.67
C ALA A 96 -3.79 -19.34 3.75
N GLU A 97 -4.91 -19.54 4.45
CA GLU A 97 -5.35 -18.69 5.56
C GLU A 97 -4.36 -18.69 6.72
N LYS A 98 -3.88 -19.87 7.15
CA LYS A 98 -2.90 -20.02 8.23
C LYS A 98 -1.58 -19.32 7.92
N GLU A 99 -1.01 -19.58 6.75
CA GLU A 99 0.25 -18.97 6.32
C GLU A 99 0.09 -17.46 6.14
N SER A 100 -1.04 -17.00 5.58
CA SER A 100 -1.32 -15.56 5.45
C SER A 100 -1.40 -14.87 6.80
N ALA A 101 -2.02 -15.50 7.80
CA ALA A 101 -2.11 -14.97 9.15
C ALA A 101 -0.71 -14.84 9.79
N ALA A 102 0.13 -15.87 9.64
CA ALA A 102 1.50 -15.86 10.13
C ALA A 102 2.34 -14.75 9.47
N ILE A 103 2.30 -14.65 8.14
CA ILE A 103 3.01 -13.61 7.37
C ILE A 103 2.52 -12.22 7.76
N THR A 104 1.20 -12.05 7.88
CA THR A 104 0.60 -10.76 8.29
C THR A 104 1.05 -10.35 9.68
N GLY A 105 1.10 -11.29 10.64
CA GLY A 105 1.59 -11.02 11.99
C GLY A 105 3.06 -10.59 12.01
N PHE A 106 3.93 -11.34 11.33
CA PHE A 106 5.36 -11.04 11.27
C PHE A 106 5.66 -9.71 10.56
N THR A 107 5.04 -9.47 9.41
CA THR A 107 5.20 -8.21 8.67
C THR A 107 4.64 -7.01 9.45
N SER A 108 3.55 -7.18 10.21
CA SER A 108 2.99 -6.13 11.07
C SER A 108 3.94 -5.75 12.21
N ALA A 109 4.66 -6.71 12.79
CA ALA A 109 5.67 -6.45 13.81
C ALA A 109 6.81 -5.59 13.25
N ILE A 110 7.27 -5.87 12.02
CA ILE A 110 8.28 -5.04 11.35
C ILE A 110 7.71 -3.64 11.05
N ALA A 111 6.48 -3.56 10.55
CA ALA A 111 5.83 -2.29 10.22
C ALA A 111 5.67 -1.37 11.44
N ALA A 112 5.53 -1.92 12.65
CA ALA A 112 5.41 -1.15 13.89
C ALA A 112 6.66 -0.29 14.18
N PHE A 113 7.86 -0.70 13.73
CA PHE A 113 9.06 0.13 13.85
C PHE A 113 8.92 1.49 13.14
N GLY A 114 8.05 1.61 12.12
CA GLY A 114 7.77 2.87 11.45
C GLY A 114 7.30 3.98 12.40
N ALA A 115 6.59 3.63 13.49
CA ALA A 115 6.15 4.58 14.51
C ALA A 115 7.32 5.20 15.30
N PHE A 116 8.47 4.54 15.35
CA PHE A 116 9.70 5.07 15.92
C PHE A 116 10.54 5.80 14.86
N PHE A 117 10.70 5.21 13.67
CA PHE A 117 11.53 5.77 12.61
C PHE A 117 11.04 7.12 12.10
N ILE A 118 9.72 7.34 12.00
CA ILE A 118 9.19 8.62 11.47
C ILE A 118 9.49 9.79 12.42
N PRO A 119 9.08 9.77 13.71
CA PRO A 119 9.40 10.85 14.64
C PRO A 119 10.91 11.03 14.83
N LYS A 120 11.67 9.94 14.91
CA LYS A 120 13.12 10.01 15.04
C LYS A 120 13.77 10.63 13.80
N GLY A 121 13.31 10.27 12.61
CA GLY A 121 13.76 10.83 11.33
C GLY A 121 13.53 12.33 11.26
N TYR A 122 12.31 12.80 11.59
CA TYR A 122 12.03 14.23 11.70
C TYR A 122 12.94 14.92 12.72
N GLY A 123 13.07 14.36 13.93
CA GLY A 123 13.91 14.94 14.97
C GLY A 123 15.38 15.06 14.56
N THR A 124 15.94 14.03 13.92
CA THR A 124 17.31 14.06 13.40
C THR A 124 17.47 15.07 12.26
N SER A 125 16.50 15.16 11.34
CA SER A 125 16.50 16.16 10.27
C SER A 125 16.54 17.59 10.83
N ILE A 126 15.66 17.89 11.79
CA ILE A 126 15.58 19.22 12.41
C ILE A 126 16.87 19.53 13.16
N ALA A 127 17.43 18.57 13.91
CA ALA A 127 18.66 18.76 14.66
C ALA A 127 19.89 19.03 13.77
N LEU A 128 19.96 18.41 12.59
CA LEU A 128 21.12 18.50 11.70
C LEU A 128 21.00 19.59 10.62
N THR A 129 19.79 19.88 10.15
CA THR A 129 19.55 20.75 8.98
C THR A 129 18.69 21.98 9.29
N GLY A 130 18.12 22.07 10.50
CA GLY A 130 17.23 23.17 10.91
C GLY A 130 15.77 22.98 10.50
N GLY A 131 15.44 21.96 9.72
CA GLY A 131 14.07 21.69 9.28
C GLY A 131 13.78 20.21 8.95
N PRO A 132 12.52 19.85 8.63
CA PRO A 132 12.08 18.48 8.38
C PRO A 132 12.34 18.00 6.94
N GLU A 133 12.86 18.84 6.05
CA GLU A 133 12.94 18.61 4.61
C GLU A 133 13.82 17.40 4.27
N ALA A 134 14.94 17.20 4.97
CA ALA A 134 15.82 16.06 4.72
C ALA A 134 15.12 14.72 5.06
N ALA A 135 14.34 14.68 6.15
CA ALA A 135 13.51 13.50 6.47
C ALA A 135 12.45 13.24 5.38
N LEU A 136 11.77 14.29 4.91
CA LEU A 136 10.75 14.19 3.86
C LEU A 136 11.32 13.66 2.54
N TRP A 137 12.50 14.11 2.13
CA TRP A 137 13.21 13.54 0.98
C TRP A 137 13.55 12.06 1.18
N GLY A 138 13.99 11.68 2.38
CA GLY A 138 14.21 10.27 2.72
C GLY A 138 12.94 9.42 2.59
N PHE A 139 11.81 9.91 3.09
CA PHE A 139 10.51 9.23 2.95
C PHE A 139 10.06 9.16 1.49
N LEU A 140 10.28 10.21 0.69
CA LEU A 140 9.95 10.21 -0.73
C LEU A 140 10.75 9.15 -1.50
N ILE A 141 12.06 9.05 -1.26
CA ILE A 141 12.92 8.02 -1.87
C ILE A 141 12.44 6.62 -1.47
N PHE A 142 12.06 6.44 -0.21
CA PHE A 142 11.48 5.19 0.26
C PHE A 142 10.15 4.84 -0.46
N TYR A 143 9.25 5.81 -0.66
CA TYR A 143 8.02 5.57 -1.41
C TYR A 143 8.26 5.24 -2.88
N VAL A 144 9.25 5.88 -3.51
CA VAL A 144 9.67 5.55 -4.89
C VAL A 144 10.19 4.11 -4.97
N SER A 145 11.01 3.67 -4.01
CA SER A 145 11.53 2.30 -4.00
C SER A 145 10.40 1.28 -3.77
N CYS A 146 9.47 1.56 -2.85
CA CYS A 146 8.29 0.73 -2.64
C CYS A 146 7.42 0.61 -3.89
N LEU A 147 7.19 1.72 -4.60
CA LEU A 147 6.46 1.74 -5.86
C LEU A 147 7.17 0.90 -6.93
N ALA A 148 8.48 1.07 -7.08
CA ALA A 148 9.29 0.32 -8.05
C ALA A 148 9.24 -1.19 -7.78
N ILE A 149 9.40 -1.60 -6.51
CA ILE A 149 9.30 -3.01 -6.09
C ILE A 149 7.89 -3.54 -6.35
N THR A 150 6.86 -2.80 -5.95
CA THR A 150 5.46 -3.22 -6.13
C THR A 150 5.11 -3.39 -7.60
N TRP A 151 5.62 -2.50 -8.44
CA TRP A 151 5.45 -2.57 -9.87
C TRP A 151 6.18 -3.77 -10.48
N ALA A 152 7.48 -3.91 -10.18
CA ALA A 152 8.33 -4.95 -10.75
C ALA A 152 7.89 -6.37 -10.38
N VAL A 153 7.48 -6.59 -9.12
CA VAL A 153 7.18 -7.93 -8.59
C VAL A 153 5.72 -8.32 -8.77
N TYR A 154 4.77 -7.42 -8.50
CA TYR A 154 3.36 -7.81 -8.37
C TYR A 154 2.49 -7.50 -9.59
N THR A 155 2.69 -6.35 -10.24
CA THR A 155 1.71 -5.79 -11.19
C THR A 155 2.18 -5.73 -12.64
N ARG A 156 3.47 -5.94 -12.92
CA ARG A 156 4.00 -6.10 -14.29
C ARG A 156 3.26 -7.25 -15.01
N LYS A 157 3.29 -7.29 -16.35
CA LYS A 157 2.60 -8.34 -17.17
C LYS A 157 2.97 -9.80 -16.82
N SER A 158 4.06 -10.04 -16.10
CA SER A 158 4.50 -11.34 -15.57
C SER A 158 4.45 -11.40 -14.03
N GLY A 159 3.88 -10.38 -13.40
CA GLY A 159 3.85 -10.20 -11.95
C GLY A 159 2.82 -11.10 -11.30
N LEU A 160 3.08 -11.46 -10.04
CA LEU A 160 2.35 -12.51 -9.34
C LEU A 160 0.83 -12.26 -9.25
N LEU A 161 0.42 -10.99 -9.18
CA LEU A 161 -0.97 -10.56 -9.05
C LEU A 161 -1.64 -10.16 -10.37
N HIS A 162 -0.87 -9.90 -11.44
CA HIS A 162 -1.40 -9.39 -12.71
C HIS A 162 -2.49 -10.31 -13.30
N ASP A 163 -2.27 -11.62 -13.24
CA ASP A 163 -3.22 -12.60 -13.80
C ASP A 163 -4.46 -12.77 -12.91
N ILE A 164 -4.29 -12.69 -11.58
CA ILE A 164 -5.39 -12.81 -10.61
C ILE A 164 -6.35 -11.62 -10.76
N GLU A 165 -5.81 -10.41 -10.83
CA GLU A 165 -6.60 -9.18 -10.92
C GLU A 165 -7.32 -9.03 -12.26
N ARG A 166 -6.76 -9.55 -13.36
CA ARG A 166 -7.42 -9.56 -14.67
C ARG A 166 -8.43 -10.70 -14.82
N ALA A 167 -8.17 -11.88 -14.28
CA ALA A 167 -9.10 -13.01 -14.32
C ALA A 167 -10.42 -12.69 -13.59
N LYS A 168 -10.34 -11.98 -12.44
CA LYS A 168 -11.53 -11.52 -11.68
C LYS A 168 -12.43 -10.58 -12.51
N ARG A 169 -11.86 -9.84 -13.46
CA ARG A 169 -12.59 -8.93 -14.36
C ARG A 169 -13.24 -9.66 -15.55
N GLY A 170 -12.75 -10.85 -15.92
CA GLY A 170 -13.36 -11.70 -16.94
C GLY A 170 -14.54 -12.51 -16.41
N ALA A 171 -14.46 -12.98 -15.17
CA ALA A 171 -15.56 -13.72 -14.52
C ALA A 171 -16.82 -12.85 -14.27
N SER A 172 -16.67 -11.53 -14.17
CA SER A 172 -17.79 -10.60 -13.97
C SER A 172 -18.59 -10.27 -15.24
N ILE A 173 -18.28 -10.88 -16.40
CA ILE A 173 -18.90 -10.54 -17.71
C ILE A 173 -19.90 -11.61 -18.22
N HIS A 174 -20.09 -12.73 -17.53
CA HIS A 174 -21.24 -13.59 -17.83
C HIS A 174 -22.43 -13.21 -16.95
N PRO A 175 -23.42 -12.42 -17.45
CA PRO A 175 -24.74 -12.50 -16.87
C PRO A 175 -25.20 -13.96 -17.03
N ALA A 176 -25.63 -14.56 -15.92
CA ALA A 176 -26.39 -15.78 -15.97
C ALA A 176 -27.51 -15.57 -16.99
N ALA A 177 -27.49 -16.34 -18.08
CA ALA A 177 -28.59 -16.40 -19.00
C ALA A 177 -29.81 -16.82 -18.17
N ALA A 178 -30.73 -15.88 -17.98
CA ALA A 178 -32.03 -16.16 -17.40
C ALA A 178 -32.73 -17.15 -18.33
N GLU A 179 -33.09 -18.30 -17.76
CA GLU A 179 -34.04 -19.26 -18.31
C GLU A 179 -35.42 -18.63 -18.53
#